data_AF-A0A929FI59-F1
#
_entry.id   AF-A0A929FI59-F1
#
_cell.length_a   1.000
_cell.length_b   1.000
_cell.length_c   1.000
_cell.angle_alpha   90.00
_cell.angle_beta   90.00
_cell.angle_gamma   90.00
#
_symmetry.space_group_name_H-M   'P 1'
#
loop_
_entity.id
_entity.type
_entity.pdbx_description
1 polymer ?
#
loop_
_entity_poly.entity_id
_entity_poly.type
_entity_poly.pdbx_seq_one_letter_code
_entity_poly.pdbx_strand_id
1 'polypeptide(L)' 'MEDDLRPEYDFSQMQGGVRGKYVERYRPGTNLVLLDPDVAQAFPADIAVNEALRLLMQIAQRQQSTPTES' A
#
# COMPACT_ATOMS: atom_id res chain seq x y z
N MET A 1 -14.81 -23.72 20.41
CA MET A 1 -15.21 -22.87 19.27
C MET A 1 -15.04 -23.76 18.07
N GLU A 2 -16.08 -24.52 17.77
CA GLU A 2 -16.09 -25.49 16.68
C GLU A 2 -16.11 -24.71 15.36
N ASP A 3 -15.22 -25.13 14.48
CA ASP A 3 -14.94 -24.51 13.19
C ASP A 3 -16.22 -24.51 12.35
N ASP A 4 -16.79 -23.32 12.10
CA ASP A 4 -18.03 -23.10 11.34
C ASP A 4 -17.80 -23.31 9.82
N LEU A 5 -16.80 -24.12 9.46
CA LEU A 5 -16.47 -24.47 8.10
C LEU A 5 -17.38 -25.61 7.66
N ARG A 6 -18.21 -25.31 6.65
CA ARG A 6 -19.03 -26.35 6.01
C ARG A 6 -18.10 -27.44 5.43
N PRO A 7 -18.50 -28.72 5.43
CA PRO A 7 -17.64 -29.84 5.04
C PRO A 7 -17.00 -29.70 3.65
N GLU A 8 -17.63 -28.93 2.76
CA GLU A 8 -17.15 -28.64 1.41
C GLU A 8 -15.92 -27.70 1.39
N TYR A 9 -15.60 -27.04 2.51
CA TYR A 9 -14.46 -26.13 2.67
C TYR A 9 -13.33 -26.79 3.48
N ASP A 10 -12.98 -28.03 3.15
CA ASP A 10 -11.71 -28.61 3.60
C ASP A 10 -10.56 -28.08 2.73
N PHE A 11 -9.95 -26.98 3.17
CA PHE A 11 -8.81 -26.37 2.51
C PHE A 11 -7.56 -27.26 2.50
N SER A 12 -7.54 -28.36 3.26
CA SER A 12 -6.47 -29.37 3.18
C SER A 12 -6.51 -30.16 1.87
N GLN A 13 -7.67 -30.22 1.20
CA GLN A 13 -7.85 -30.82 -0.12
C GLN A 13 -7.54 -29.86 -1.29
N MET A 14 -7.34 -28.56 -1.03
CA MET A 14 -6.95 -27.59 -2.06
C MET A 14 -5.48 -27.79 -2.48
N GLN A 15 -5.24 -28.77 -3.35
CA GLN A 15 -3.98 -28.89 -4.07
C GLN A 15 -3.83 -27.72 -5.04
N GLY A 16 -2.79 -26.90 -4.87
CA GLY A 16 -2.46 -25.77 -5.77
C GLY A 16 -2.78 -24.37 -5.23
N GLY A 17 -3.25 -24.25 -3.99
CA GLY A 17 -3.34 -22.96 -3.29
C GLY A 17 -1.96 -22.39 -2.96
N VAL A 18 -1.38 -21.58 -3.85
CA VAL A 18 -0.09 -20.92 -3.58
C VAL A 18 -0.31 -19.68 -2.70
N ARG A 19 0.12 -19.75 -1.44
CA ARG A 19 0.19 -18.58 -0.55
C ARG A 19 1.07 -17.53 -1.19
N GLY A 20 0.50 -16.37 -1.51
CA GLY A 20 1.23 -15.29 -2.18
C GLY A 20 1.36 -15.41 -3.71
N LYS A 21 0.48 -16.17 -4.39
CA LYS A 21 0.43 -16.31 -5.87
C LYS A 21 0.49 -14.98 -6.67
N TYR A 22 0.10 -13.88 -6.05
CA TYR A 22 0.14 -12.54 -6.64
C TYR A 22 1.25 -11.66 -6.07
N VAL A 23 1.81 -12.00 -4.90
CA VAL A 23 2.82 -11.20 -4.22
C VAL A 23 4.08 -11.04 -5.09
N GLU A 24 4.51 -12.13 -5.74
CA GLU A 24 5.64 -12.11 -6.68
C GLU A 24 5.40 -11.25 -7.93
N ARG A 25 4.14 -11.08 -8.36
CA ARG A 25 3.79 -10.21 -9.52
C ARG A 25 3.73 -8.72 -9.18
N TYR A 26 3.60 -8.37 -7.90
CA TYR A 26 3.64 -6.98 -7.43
C TYR A 26 5.05 -6.54 -6.99
N ARG A 27 5.98 -7.47 -6.82
CA ARG A 27 7.38 -7.21 -6.41
C ARG A 27 8.32 -6.63 -7.48
N PRO A 28 8.18 -6.86 -8.81
CA PRO A 28 9.09 -6.28 -9.77
C PRO A 28 8.63 -4.86 -10.11
N GLY A 29 9.21 -3.87 -9.43
CA GLY A 29 9.12 -2.46 -9.83
C GLY A 29 8.15 -1.58 -9.04
N THR A 30 7.45 -2.09 -8.03
CA THR A 30 6.61 -1.27 -7.15
C THR A 30 7.11 -1.34 -5.71
N ASN A 31 7.54 -0.20 -5.17
CA ASN A 31 7.83 -0.08 -3.74
C ASN A 31 6.50 -0.03 -2.98
N LEU A 32 6.09 -1.14 -2.39
CA LEU A 32 4.86 -1.21 -1.60
C LEU A 32 5.09 -0.58 -0.23
N VAL A 33 4.35 0.47 0.08
CA VAL A 33 4.38 1.16 1.38
C VAL A 33 3.04 0.94 2.06
N LEU A 34 3.08 0.45 3.29
CA LEU A 34 1.90 0.34 4.14
C LEU A 34 1.59 1.72 4.74
N LEU A 35 0.36 2.18 4.58
CA LEU A 35 -0.13 3.40 5.23
C LEU A 35 -0.76 3.05 6.58
N ASP A 36 -0.64 3.97 7.54
CA ASP A 36 -1.39 3.88 8.79
C ASP A 36 -2.92 3.98 8.53
N PRO A 37 -3.77 3.39 9.38
CA PRO A 37 -5.21 3.28 9.11
C PRO A 37 -5.94 4.62 8.93
N ASP A 38 -5.51 5.65 9.67
CA ASP A 38 -6.04 7.01 9.59
C ASP A 38 -5.67 7.68 8.26
N VAL A 39 -4.42 7.50 7.81
CA VAL A 39 -3.95 7.99 6.51
C VAL A 39 -4.68 7.28 5.37
N ALA A 40 -4.84 5.97 5.45
CA ALA A 40 -5.58 5.19 4.46
C ALA A 40 -7.07 5.60 4.41
N GLN A 41 -7.67 5.95 5.55
CA GLN A 41 -9.04 6.46 5.60
C GLN A 41 -9.17 7.84 4.94
N ALA A 42 -8.17 8.71 5.11
CA ALA A 42 -8.15 10.03 4.50
C ALA A 42 -7.94 9.98 2.98
N PHE A 43 -7.20 8.97 2.49
CA PHE A 43 -6.87 8.81 1.08
C PHE A 43 -7.34 7.45 0.53
N PRO A 44 -8.59 7.36 0.05
CA PRO A 44 -9.15 6.10 -0.42
C PRO A 44 -8.56 5.60 -1.76
N ALA A 45 -7.69 6.40 -2.41
CA ALA A 45 -7.03 6.06 -3.66
C ALA A 45 -5.53 6.43 -3.63
N ASP A 46 -4.71 5.58 -4.24
CA ASP A 46 -3.27 5.76 -4.40
C ASP A 46 -2.90 7.04 -5.17
N ILE A 47 -3.69 7.43 -6.18
CA ILE A 47 -3.52 8.68 -6.92
C ILE A 47 -3.53 9.88 -5.96
N ALA A 48 -4.48 9.92 -5.02
CA ALA A 48 -4.62 11.04 -4.09
C ALA A 48 -3.43 11.16 -3.13
N VAL A 49 -2.91 10.03 -2.64
CA VAL A 49 -1.68 9.98 -1.82
C VAL A 49 -0.50 10.54 -2.60
N ASN A 50 -0.31 10.05 -3.84
CA ASN A 50 0.82 10.45 -4.67
C ASN A 50 0.79 11.94 -5.05
N GLU A 51 -0.38 12.50 -5.31
CA GLU A 51 -0.54 13.93 -5.58
C GLU A 51 -0.20 14.78 -4.35
N ALA A 52 -0.68 14.40 -3.17
CA ALA A 52 -0.37 15.09 -1.93
C ALA A 52 1.15 15.09 -1.64
N LEU A 53 1.82 13.94 -1.79
CA LEU A 53 3.26 13.83 -1.60
C LEU A 53 4.05 14.66 -2.61
N ARG A 54 3.62 14.72 -3.89
CA ARG A 54 4.25 15.59 -4.90
C ARG A 54 4.12 17.07 -4.57
N LEU A 55 2.98 17.50 -4.04
CA LEU A 55 2.79 18.89 -3.58
C LEU A 55 3.74 19.22 -2.43
N LEU A 56 3.91 18.30 -1.47
CA LEU A 56 4.87 18.48 -0.37
C LEU A 56 6.31 18.58 -0.88
N MET A 57 6.70 17.75 -1.87
CA MET A 57 8.01 17.85 -2.51
C MET A 57 8.23 19.20 -3.19
N GLN A 58 7.21 19.75 -3.87
CA GLN A 58 7.31 21.07 -4.50
C GLN A 58 7.47 22.20 -3.48
N ILE A 59 6.74 22.13 -2.36
CA ILE A 59 6.86 23.11 -1.27
C ILE A 59 8.26 23.04 -0.67
N ALA A 60 8.75 21.84 -0.35
CA ALA A 60 10.09 21.64 0.18
C ALA A 60 11.18 22.17 -0.77
N GLN A 61 11.03 21.93 -2.08
CA GLN A 61 11.98 22.43 -3.08
C GLN A 61 12.03 23.96 -3.11
N ARG A 62 10.88 24.65 -2.99
CA ARG A 62 10.81 26.11 -2.95
C ARG A 62 11.49 26.69 -1.72
N GLN A 63 11.35 26.04 -0.56
CA GLN A 63 12.02 26.46 0.68
C GLN A 63 13.54 26.29 0.62
N GLN A 64 14.03 25.30 -0.12
CA GLN A 64 15.48 25.11 -0.34
C GLN A 64 16.06 26.12 -1.33
N SER A 65 15.23 26.70 -2.21
CA SER A 65 15.66 27.65 -3.23
C SER A 65 15.56 29.12 -2.81
N THR A 66 14.93 29.44 -1.68
CA THR A 66 15.05 30.77 -1.07
C THR A 66 16.48 30.93 -0.53
N PRO A 67 17.33 31.79 -1.15
CA PRO A 67 18.58 32.15 -0.51
C PRO A 67 18.19 32.88 0.79
N THR A 68 18.78 32.47 1.89
CA THR A 68 18.86 33.30 3.08
C THR A 68 19.51 34.62 2.67
N GLU A 69 18.70 35.66 2.47
CA GLU A 69 19.20 37.03 2.30
C GLU A 69 20.05 37.37 3.54
N SER A 70 21.33 37.67 3.28
CA SER A 70 22.27 38.33 4.21
C SER A 70 22.34 39.80 3.88
#